data_AF-A0A3M1EDJ5-F1
#
_entry.id   AF-A0A3M1EDJ5-F1
#
_cell.length_a   1.000
_cell.length_b   1.000
_cell.length_c   1.000
_cell.angle_alpha   90.00
_cell.angle_beta   90.00
_cell.angle_gamma   90.00
#
_symmetry.space_group_name_H-M   'P 1'
#
loop_
_entity.id
_entity.type
_entity.pdbx_description
1 polymer ?
#
loop_
_entity_poly.entity_id
_entity_poly.type
_entity_poly.pdbx_seq_one_letter_code
_entity_poly.pdbx_strand_id
1 'polypeptide(L)' 'MAEVLFGQSYYLRFDPKLWAAMQPYPPLGTLYAASYLRERGYDVALFDAMLADSEQRWA' A
#
# COMPACT_ATOMS: atom_id res chain seq x y z
N MET A 1 16.36 3.09 -7.66
CA MET A 1 15.77 2.20 -6.65
C MET A 1 15.54 3.07 -5.45
N ALA A 2 14.30 3.13 -4.93
CA ALA A 2 14.00 4.02 -3.82
C ALA A 2 14.79 3.63 -2.57
N GLU A 3 15.16 4.61 -1.74
CA GLU A 3 15.83 4.40 -0.46
C GLU A 3 14.87 3.77 0.56
N VAL A 4 13.59 4.14 0.49
CA VAL A 4 12.54 3.64 1.36
C VAL A 4 11.32 3.20 0.54
N LEU A 5 10.84 1.98 0.78
CA LEU A 5 9.58 1.47 0.25
C LEU A 5 8.56 1.36 1.38
N PHE A 6 7.45 2.09 1.24
CA PHE A 6 6.26 1.86 2.05
C PHE A 6 5.32 0.90 1.34
N GLY A 7 4.88 -0.12 2.06
CA GLY A 7 3.98 -1.13 1.53
C GLY A 7 2.75 -1.31 2.41
N GLN A 8 1.56 -1.14 1.83
CA GLN A 8 0.31 -1.57 2.43
C GLN A 8 0.09 -3.03 2.01
N SER A 9 0.07 -3.98 2.96
CA SER A 9 0.11 -5.42 2.66
C SER A 9 -1.25 -6.13 2.73
N TYR A 10 -2.36 -5.40 2.73
CA TYR A 10 -3.70 -5.98 2.84
C TYR A 10 -4.31 -6.10 1.45
N TYR A 11 -4.52 -7.33 1.00
CA TYR A 11 -5.14 -7.63 -0.28
C TYR A 11 -6.63 -7.83 -0.10
N LEU A 12 -7.47 -6.93 -0.65
CA LEU A 12 -8.93 -7.09 -0.59
C LEU A 12 -9.37 -8.43 -1.19
N ARG A 13 -8.66 -8.88 -2.23
CA ARG A 13 -8.92 -10.16 -2.93
C ARG A 13 -8.87 -11.38 -2.02
N PHE A 14 -8.15 -11.32 -0.90
CA PHE A 14 -7.99 -12.43 0.03
C PHE A 14 -8.95 -12.36 1.23
N ASP A 15 -9.81 -11.34 1.30
CA ASP A 15 -10.93 -11.26 2.24
C ASP A 15 -12.25 -11.42 1.49
N PRO A 16 -12.85 -12.63 1.42
CA PRO A 16 -14.07 -12.86 0.65
C PRO A 16 -15.26 -12.00 1.11
N LYS A 17 -15.31 -11.66 2.39
CA LYS A 17 -16.41 -10.86 2.97
C LYS A 17 -16.30 -9.41 2.51
N LEU A 18 -15.12 -8.82 2.62
CA LEU A 18 -14.91 -7.45 2.17
C LEU A 18 -14.82 -7.33 0.65
N TRP A 19 -14.32 -8.36 -0.04
CA TRP A 19 -14.37 -8.46 -1.50
C TRP A 19 -15.81 -8.44 -2.01
N ALA A 20 -16.72 -9.20 -1.40
CA ALA A 20 -18.15 -9.14 -1.74
C ALA A 20 -18.77 -7.76 -1.45
N ALA A 21 -18.30 -7.08 -0.41
CA ALA A 21 -18.78 -5.74 -0.05
C ALA A 21 -18.22 -4.63 -0.94
N MET A 22 -17.05 -4.83 -1.57
CA MET A 22 -16.33 -3.83 -2.39
C MET A 22 -16.17 -2.47 -1.69
N GLN A 23 -15.78 -2.50 -0.41
CA GLN A 23 -15.50 -1.31 0.40
C GLN A 23 -14.00 -1.23 0.73
N PRO A 24 -13.13 -0.93 -0.25
CA PRO A 24 -11.71 -0.71 0.02
C PRO A 24 -11.52 0.57 0.84
N TYR A 25 -10.47 0.58 1.65
CA TYR A 25 -10.08 1.75 2.44
C TYR A 25 -8.66 2.18 2.09
N PRO A 26 -8.39 3.48 1.97
CA PRO A 26 -7.05 3.95 1.65
C PRO A 26 -6.10 3.74 2.84
N PRO A 27 -4.81 3.45 2.60
CA PRO A 27 -3.85 3.26 3.67
C PRO A 27 -3.30 4.59 4.19
N LEU A 28 -4.15 5.34 4.89
CA LEU A 28 -3.85 6.71 5.34
C LEU A 28 -2.58 6.78 6.20
N GLY A 29 -2.38 5.83 7.13
CA GLY A 29 -1.16 5.78 7.94
C GLY A 29 0.11 5.62 7.09
N THR A 30 0.07 4.73 6.09
CA THR A 30 1.17 4.51 5.15
C THR A 30 1.42 5.75 4.28
N LEU A 31 0.36 6.41 3.82
CA LEU A 31 0.46 7.64 3.03
C LEU A 31 1.07 8.78 3.84
N TYR A 32 0.70 8.94 5.12
CA TYR A 32 1.28 9.96 6.00
C TYR A 32 2.76 9.69 6.32
N ALA A 33 3.13 8.43 6.57
CA ALA A 33 4.53 8.09 6.80
C ALA A 33 5.39 8.34 5.53
N ALA A 34 4.86 7.99 4.36
CA ALA A 34 5.51 8.24 3.08
C ALA A 34 5.68 9.74 2.80
N SER A 35 4.65 10.56 3.04
CA SER A 35 4.74 12.01 2.84
C SER A 35 5.75 12.64 3.80
N TYR A 36 5.75 12.24 5.07
CA TYR A 36 6.65 12.75 6.10
C TYR A 36 8.13 12.53 5.75
N LEU A 37 8.48 11.37 5.18
CA LEU A 37 9.85 11.10 4.74
C LEU A 37 10.19 11.81 3.42
N ARG A 38 9.25 11.91 2.47
CA ARG A 38 9.45 12.71 1.25
C ARG A 38 9.77 14.17 1.57
N GLU A 39 9.07 14.76 2.53
CA GLU A 39 9.33 16.13 3.01
C GLU A 39 10.72 16.32 3.62
N ARG A 40 11.39 15.23 4.04
CA ARG A 40 12.75 15.23 4.58
C ARG A 40 13.83 14.93 3.54
N GLY A 41 13.46 14.77 2.28
CA GLY A 41 14.37 14.58 1.16
C GLY A 41 14.77 13.12 0.88
N TYR A 42 14.10 12.14 1.47
CA TYR A 42 14.30 10.72 1.12
C TYR A 42 13.63 10.38 -0.21
N ASP A 43 14.27 9.53 -1.02
CA ASP A 43 13.62 8.89 -2.18
C ASP A 43 12.67 7.77 -1.70
N VAL A 44 11.37 7.99 -1.85
CA VAL A 44 10.31 7.14 -1.28
C VAL A 44 9.39 6.58 -2.36
N ALA A 45 9.36 5.25 -2.46
CA ALA A 45 8.35 4.51 -3.20
C ALA A 45 7.20 4.07 -2.30
N LEU A 46 6.02 3.86 -2.90
CA LEU A 46 4.84 3.33 -2.22
C LEU A 46 4.20 2.23 -3.07
N PHE A 47 3.83 1.12 -2.42
CA PHE A 47 3.02 0.07 -2.98
C PHE A 47 1.76 -0.14 -2.13
N ASP A 48 0.60 -0.21 -2.78
CA ASP A 48 -0.68 -0.50 -2.14
C ASP A 48 -1.27 -1.82 -2.66
N ALA A 49 -1.38 -2.81 -1.79
CA ALA A 49 -1.93 -4.13 -2.11
C ALA A 49 -3.46 -4.16 -2.19
N MET A 50 -4.15 -3.11 -1.73
CA MET A 50 -5.61 -3.10 -1.55
C MET A 50 -6.37 -3.69 -2.75
N LEU A 51 -5.97 -3.32 -3.98
CA LEU A 51 -6.59 -3.79 -5.22
C LEU A 51 -5.67 -4.66 -6.08
N ALA A 52 -4.54 -5.11 -5.53
CA ALA A 52 -3.64 -6.00 -6.24
C ALA A 52 -4.29 -7.39 -6.45
N ASP A 53 -3.95 -8.02 -7.58
CA ASP A 53 -4.47 -9.31 -7.98
C ASP A 53 -3.70 -10.49 -7.38
N SER A 54 -2.44 -10.28 -6.99
CA SER A 54 -1.57 -11.24 -6.33
C SER A 54 -0.38 -10.54 -5.65
N GLU A 55 0.39 -11.30 -4.88
CA GLU A 55 1.60 -10.89 -4.18
C GLU A 55 2.81 -10.68 -5.11
N GLN A 56 2.67 -11.00 -6.41
CA GLN A 56 3.79 -10.97 -7.36
C GLN A 56 4.40 -9.58 -7.53
N ARG A 57 3.61 -8.51 -7.40
CA ARG A 57 4.11 -7.13 -7.52
C ARG A 57 4.85 -6.64 -6.27
N TRP A 58 4.77 -7.39 -5.17
CA TRP A 58 5.46 -7.09 -3.92
C TRP A 58 6.90 -7.63 -3.90
N ALA A 59 7.17 -8.69 -4.67
CA ALA A 59 8.43 -9.43 -4.68
C ALA A 59 9.51 -8.79 -5.57
#